data_AF-A0A646HFH6-F1
#
_entry.id   AF-A0A646HFH6-F1
#
_cell.length_a   1.000
_cell.length_b   1.000
_cell.length_c   1.000
_cell.angle_alpha   90.00
_cell.angle_beta   90.00
_cell.angle_gamma   90.00
#
_symmetry.space_group_name_H-M   'P 1'
#
loop_
_entity.id
_entity.type
_entity.pdbx_description
1 polymer ?
#
loop_
_entity_poly.entity_id
_entity_poly.type
_entity_poly.pdbx_seq_one_letter_code
_entity_poly.pdbx_strand_id
1 'polypeptide(L)' 'MNVFLFYRTDNWNSHDSKDLVYIGTNKEASIKKLMKLESEPITKEQAEDIRRMNQSQCNNVGYEWEVEVWTPNHLKE' A
#
# COMPACT_ATOMS: atom_id res chain seq x y z
N MET A 1 12.24 -8.68 -11.50
CA MET A 1 12.21 -8.17 -10.11
C MET A 1 10.97 -7.33 -9.98
N ASN A 2 10.18 -7.48 -8.92
CA ASN A 2 9.01 -6.64 -8.72
C ASN A 2 9.35 -5.53 -7.71
N VAL A 3 8.79 -4.35 -7.95
CA VAL A 3 8.72 -3.24 -7.01
C VAL A 3 7.27 -3.07 -6.60
N PHE A 4 7.06 -2.78 -5.33
CA PHE A 4 5.76 -2.58 -4.70
C PHE A 4 5.68 -1.12 -4.29
N LEU A 5 4.77 -0.38 -4.90
CA LEU A 5 4.47 1.01 -4.56
C LEU A 5 3.32 1.01 -3.58
N PHE A 6 3.56 1.52 -2.37
CA PHE A 6 2.56 1.64 -1.32
C PHE A 6 2.07 3.07 -1.28
N TYR A 7 0.80 3.24 -1.63
CA TYR A 7 0.08 4.49 -1.53
C TYR A 7 -0.81 4.46 -0.30
N ARG A 8 -0.93 5.62 0.33
CA ARG A 8 -2.02 5.91 1.26
C ARG A 8 -3.08 6.71 0.51
N THR A 9 -4.33 6.48 0.82
CA THR A 9 -5.50 7.09 0.18
C THR A 9 -6.49 7.56 1.25
N ASP A 10 -7.50 8.31 0.84
CA ASP A 10 -8.65 8.58 1.69
C ASP A 10 -9.48 7.29 1.97
N ASN A 11 -10.47 7.39 2.86
CA ASN A 11 -11.37 6.29 3.21
C ASN A 11 -12.09 5.62 2.02
N TRP A 12 -12.12 6.26 0.86
CA TRP A 12 -12.83 5.77 -0.33
C TRP A 12 -11.89 5.24 -1.40
N ASN A 13 -10.57 5.22 -1.14
CA ASN A 13 -9.55 4.95 -2.14
C ASN A 13 -9.71 5.82 -3.40
N SER A 14 -10.06 7.10 -3.22
CA SER A 14 -10.24 8.03 -4.33
C SER A 14 -8.93 8.15 -5.11
N HIS A 15 -8.99 8.09 -6.45
CA HIS A 15 -7.79 8.13 -7.30
C HIS A 15 -6.90 9.35 -7.02
N ASP A 16 -7.51 10.52 -6.87
CA ASP A 16 -6.81 11.79 -6.63
C ASP A 16 -6.23 11.90 -5.20
N SER A 17 -6.54 10.96 -4.32
CA SER A 17 -6.04 10.93 -2.93
C SER A 17 -4.76 10.10 -2.75
N LYS A 18 -4.26 9.47 -3.82
CA LYS A 18 -3.06 8.64 -3.76
C LYS A 18 -1.82 9.44 -3.37
N ASP A 19 -1.31 9.17 -2.17
CA ASP A 19 -0.06 9.67 -1.66
C ASP A 19 0.97 8.54 -1.59
N LEU A 20 2.05 8.62 -2.38
CA LEU A 20 3.06 7.57 -2.42
C LEU A 20 3.92 7.62 -1.16
N VAL A 21 3.71 6.66 -0.25
CA VAL A 21 4.40 6.62 1.04
C VAL A 21 5.70 5.82 0.99
N TYR A 22 5.73 4.71 0.23
CA TYR A 22 6.88 3.81 0.25
C TYR A 22 7.04 2.97 -1.02
N ILE A 23 8.29 2.70 -1.40
CA ILE A 23 8.65 1.78 -2.46
C ILE A 23 9.50 0.65 -1.87
N GLY A 24 9.07 -0.59 -2.06
CA GLY A 24 9.77 -1.77 -1.57
C GLY A 24 9.96 -2.84 -2.65
N THR A 25 10.93 -3.73 -2.47
CA THR A 25 11.16 -4.88 -3.36
C THR A 25 10.59 -6.19 -2.80
N ASN A 26 10.08 -6.16 -1.57
CA ASN A 26 9.43 -7.29 -0.91
C ASN A 26 8.17 -6.82 -0.19
N LYS A 27 7.01 -7.32 -0.63
CA LYS A 27 5.70 -6.90 -0.11
C LYS A 27 5.58 -7.10 1.41
N GLU A 28 5.91 -8.28 1.93
CA GLU A 28 5.72 -8.60 3.35
C GLU A 28 6.68 -7.82 4.26
N ALA A 29 7.94 -7.65 3.84
CA ALA A 29 8.89 -6.82 4.58
C ALA A 29 8.46 -5.35 4.62
N SER A 30 7.87 -4.86 3.52
CA SER A 30 7.35 -3.50 3.41
C SER A 30 6.14 -3.30 4.31
N ILE A 31 5.17 -4.22 4.29
CA ILE A 31 4.03 -4.21 5.22
C ILE A 31 4.51 -4.16 6.66
N LYS A 32 5.41 -5.05 7.07
CA LYS A 32 5.96 -5.07 8.46
C LYS A 32 6.65 -3.77 8.86
N LYS A 33 7.25 -3.06 7.90
CA LYS A 33 7.86 -1.75 8.14
C LYS A 33 6.79 -0.66 8.30
N LEU A 34 5.79 -0.65 7.42
CA LEU A 34 4.71 0.34 7.42
C LEU A 34 3.75 0.17 8.60
N MET A 35 3.63 -1.03 9.17
CA MET A 35 2.93 -1.27 10.44
C MET A 35 3.61 -0.60 11.66
N LYS A 36 4.86 -0.14 11.52
CA LYS A 36 5.64 0.49 12.60
C LYS A 36 5.78 2.01 12.43
N LEU A 37 5.04 2.62 11.50
CA LEU A 37 5.03 4.08 11.36
C LEU A 37 4.45 4.73 12.62
N GLU A 38 4.99 5.89 12.99
CA GLU A 38 4.49 6.67 14.13
C GLU A 38 3.14 7.34 13.81
N SER A 39 2.94 7.74 12.55
CA SER A 39 1.70 8.34 12.07
C SER A 39 1.10 7.44 11.00
N GLU A 40 -0.20 7.16 11.14
CA GLU A 40 -1.01 6.44 10.15
C GLU A 40 -0.38 5.10 9.70
N PRO A 41 -0.04 4.19 10.64
CA PRO A 41 0.54 2.90 10.30
C PRO A 41 -0.47 1.98 9.62
N ILE A 42 0.03 1.03 8.81
CA ILE A 42 -0.81 -0.08 8.36
C ILE A 42 -1.35 -0.85 9.58
N THR A 43 -2.66 -0.97 9.71
CA THR A 43 -3.28 -1.79 10.75
C THR A 43 -3.19 -3.28 10.41
N LYS A 44 -3.48 -4.15 11.38
CA LYS A 44 -3.48 -5.60 11.14
C LYS A 44 -4.51 -6.01 10.08
N GLU A 45 -5.70 -5.42 10.15
CA GLU A 45 -6.78 -5.64 9.19
C GLU A 45 -6.37 -5.19 7.78
N GLN A 46 -5.87 -3.95 7.67
CA GLN A 46 -5.32 -3.44 6.40
C GLN A 46 -4.22 -4.34 5.84
N ALA A 47 -3.33 -4.85 6.69
CA ALA A 47 -2.28 -5.77 6.27
C ALA A 47 -2.84 -7.09 5.71
N GLU A 48 -3.94 -7.61 6.27
CA GLU A 48 -4.61 -8.81 5.75
C GLU A 48 -5.27 -8.54 4.39
N ASP A 49 -5.94 -7.40 4.24
CA ASP A 49 -6.58 -7.01 2.99
C ASP A 49 -5.55 -6.78 1.87
N ILE A 50 -4.50 -6.01 2.16
CA ILE A 50 -3.39 -5.78 1.22
C ILE A 50 -2.79 -7.11 0.77
N ARG A 51 -2.63 -8.09 1.67
CA ARG A 51 -2.10 -9.41 1.29
C ARG A 51 -3.03 -10.12 0.30
N ARG A 52 -4.35 -10.01 0.46
CA ARG A 52 -5.37 -10.67 -0.38
C ARG A 52 -5.59 -9.97 -1.72
N MET A 53 -5.69 -8.65 -1.72
CA MET A 53 -6.17 -7.90 -2.89
C MET A 53 -5.37 -6.63 -3.22
N ASN A 54 -4.21 -6.43 -2.61
CA ASN A 54 -3.34 -5.27 -2.80
C ASN A 54 -3.97 -3.93 -2.41
N GLN A 55 -5.08 -3.93 -1.69
CA GLN A 55 -5.75 -2.73 -1.23
C GLN A 55 -6.42 -3.04 0.10
N SER A 56 -6.48 -2.07 1.00
CA SER A 56 -7.32 -2.12 2.18
C SER A 56 -8.62 -1.36 1.96
N GLN A 57 -9.68 -1.80 2.65
CA GLN A 57 -11.00 -1.20 2.53
C GLN A 57 -11.75 -1.28 3.85
N CYS A 58 -12.71 -0.37 4.04
CA CYS A 58 -13.68 -0.40 5.13
C CYS A 58 -13.07 -0.41 6.54
N ASN A 59 -11.89 0.18 6.75
CA ASN A 59 -11.35 0.35 8.09
C ASN A 59 -11.66 1.74 8.65
N ASN A 60 -12.05 1.78 9.93
CA ASN A 60 -12.54 2.99 10.58
C ASN A 60 -11.39 3.92 11.05
N VAL A 61 -10.29 4.05 10.29
CA VAL A 61 -9.09 4.81 10.70
C VAL A 61 -8.82 6.10 9.93
N GLY A 62 -9.65 6.45 8.94
CA GLY A 62 -9.56 7.76 8.26
C GLY A 62 -8.70 7.78 6.99
N TYR A 63 -8.03 6.67 6.67
CA TYR A 63 -7.21 6.48 5.48
C TYR A 63 -7.19 5.00 5.08
N GLU A 64 -6.91 4.76 3.81
CA GLU A 64 -6.75 3.43 3.24
C GLU A 64 -5.36 3.27 2.61
N TRP A 65 -5.03 2.05 2.19
CA TRP A 65 -3.77 1.72 1.55
C TRP A 65 -4.01 0.98 0.24
N GLU A 66 -3.24 1.34 -0.78
CA GLU A 66 -3.22 0.65 -2.07
C GLU A 66 -1.78 0.28 -2.43
N VAL A 67 -1.60 -0.89 -3.03
CA VAL A 67 -0.29 -1.43 -3.41
C VAL A 67 -0.27 -1.75 -4.90
N GLU A 68 0.49 -0.97 -5.66
CA GLU A 68 0.74 -1.28 -7.06
C GLU A 68 1.99 -2.16 -7.20
N VAL A 69 1.90 -3.16 -8.07
CA VAL A 69 3.04 -4.03 -8.40
C VAL A 69 3.58 -3.61 -9.76
N TRP A 70 4.87 -3.28 -9.80
CA TRP A 70 5.56 -2.85 -11.00
C TRP A 70 6.77 -3.74 -11.29
N THR A 71 7.08 -3.88 -12.57
CA THR A 71 8.31 -4.55 -13.02
C THR A 71 9.21 -3.49 -13.65
N PRO A 72 10.47 -3.31 -13.22
CA PRO A 72 11.40 -2.43 -13.89
C PRO A 72 11.51 -2.81 -15.37
N ASN A 73 11.51 -1.81 -16.25
CA ASN A 73 11.37 -1.95 -17.71
C ASN A 73 9.99 -2.43 -18.19
N HIS A 74 8.91 -2.12 -17.46
CA HIS A 74 7.54 -2.39 -17.92
C HIS A 74 7.20 -1.72 -19.26
N LEU A 75 7.90 -0.62 -19.60
CA LEU A 75 7.74 0.15 -20.83
C LEU A 75 8.60 -0.37 -22.00
N LYS A 76 8.92 -1.67 -22.08
CA LYS A 76 9.54 -2.20 -23.29
C LYS A 76 8.51 -2.18 -24.42
N GLU A 77 8.61 -1.13 -25.24
CA GLU A 77 8.00 -0.84 -26.57
C GLU A 77 6.67 -1.54 -26.91
#